data_AF-A0A844A816-F1
#
_entry.id   AF-A0A844A816-F1
#
_cell.length_a   1.000
_cell.length_b   1.000
_cell.length_c   1.000
_cell.angle_alpha   90.00
_cell.angle_beta   90.00
_cell.angle_gamma   90.00
#
_symmetry.space_group_name_H-M   'P 1'
#
loop_
_entity.id
_entity.type
_entity.pdbx_description
1 polymer ?
#
loop_
_entity_poly.entity_id
_entity_poly.type
_entity_poly.pdbx_seq_one_letter_code
_entity_poly.pdbx_strand_id
1 'polypeptide(L)'
;DDEQQAFVFEEIETGIAAIRAQVSKGGERPDGKRPPRPRKGFALHLERVEVVVEPEDRPEHAGKRKVLIGEDVSERLDVVPAKFRVIVTRRPKYAFKNEDGVIQAPAPAHIIESGIPTEALLAQIAVSKYADGLPLYRQEAIYARDKVELDRKLMAQWMGKLGFELEILADYLFDEIKKAERIFADETTLPTLAPGSGSTKTAYLWAYARDDRPFGGNGPPMVVYRFEDSRAGECVARHLKGYRGILQVDGYAAYNKLIRSDGGNDGVTLAGCWSHSRRKFYELHVGKSSEIATTTVERMAKLWQVEETIRGKSPDARVAARQQISAVVVADLFALWQKTLPRVSGKSKLAEALRYAISRRAIFERFLTDGRIELDSNIVERAIRPQAITRKNSLFAGSDGGGRAWATIATLLQTAKMNNVDPLGWLTQTLERIANGWPSSEIDALMPWNYTA
;
A
#
# COMPACT_ATOMS: atom_id res chain seq x y z
N ASP A 1 -6.33 14.50 -6.97
CA ASP A 1 -6.58 13.19 -6.36
C ASP A 1 -6.59 12.21 -7.50
N ASP A 2 -5.48 11.49 -7.67
CA ASP A 2 -5.18 10.77 -8.92
C ASP A 2 -6.15 9.61 -9.15
N GLU A 3 -6.77 9.07 -8.10
CA GLU A 3 -7.83 8.05 -8.20
C GLU A 3 -9.18 8.63 -8.62
N GLN A 4 -9.55 9.84 -8.15
CA GLN A 4 -10.72 10.54 -8.68
C GLN A 4 -10.52 10.89 -10.16
N GLN A 5 -9.29 11.24 -10.56
CA GLN A 5 -8.97 11.46 -11.96
C GLN A 5 -8.97 10.16 -12.77
N ALA A 6 -8.49 9.04 -12.21
CA ALA A 6 -8.56 7.72 -12.85
C ALA A 6 -10.00 7.24 -13.02
N PHE A 7 -10.85 7.37 -11.99
CA PHE A 7 -12.28 7.02 -12.07
C PHE A 7 -13.02 7.88 -13.10
N VAL A 8 -12.76 9.18 -13.12
CA VAL A 8 -13.32 10.08 -14.14
C VAL A 8 -12.84 9.69 -15.54
N PHE A 9 -11.57 9.29 -15.69
CA PHE A 9 -11.03 8.81 -16.96
C PHE A 9 -11.68 7.49 -17.40
N GLU A 10 -11.87 6.53 -16.49
CA GLU A 10 -12.55 5.26 -16.75
C GLU A 10 -14.00 5.46 -17.23
N GLU A 11 -14.77 6.32 -16.55
CA GLU A 11 -16.15 6.65 -16.92
C GLU A 11 -16.22 7.40 -18.27
N ILE A 12 -15.28 8.33 -18.52
CA ILE A 12 -15.18 9.03 -19.80
C ILE A 12 -14.84 8.06 -20.94
N GLU A 13 -13.84 7.20 -20.78
CA GLU A 13 -13.47 6.19 -21.79
C GLU A 13 -14.62 5.20 -22.02
N THR A 14 -15.32 4.80 -20.97
CA THR A 14 -16.53 3.96 -21.07
C THR A 14 -17.62 4.66 -21.89
N GLY A 15 -17.89 5.95 -21.62
CA GLY A 15 -18.84 6.75 -22.38
C GLY A 15 -18.43 6.96 -23.84
N ILE A 16 -17.15 7.26 -24.10
CA ILE A 16 -16.60 7.39 -25.45
C ILE A 16 -16.71 6.06 -26.20
N ALA A 17 -16.39 4.94 -25.56
CA ALA A 17 -16.51 3.61 -26.15
C ALA A 17 -17.97 3.27 -26.49
N ALA A 18 -18.93 3.61 -25.61
CA ALA A 18 -20.34 3.43 -25.86
C ALA A 18 -20.84 4.25 -27.07
N ILE A 19 -20.44 5.52 -27.17
CA ILE A 19 -20.77 6.38 -28.32
C ILE A 19 -20.14 5.83 -29.61
N ARG A 20 -18.86 5.43 -29.59
CA ARG A 20 -18.19 4.83 -30.74
C ARG A 20 -18.88 3.55 -31.19
N ALA A 21 -19.30 2.69 -30.25
CA ALA A 21 -20.04 1.48 -30.54
C ALA A 21 -21.41 1.78 -31.19
N GLN A 22 -22.12 2.81 -30.71
CA GLN A 22 -23.38 3.27 -31.30
C GLN A 22 -23.20 3.80 -32.73
N VAL A 23 -22.17 4.64 -32.97
CA VAL A 23 -21.86 5.17 -34.31
C VAL A 23 -21.47 4.03 -35.27
N SER A 24 -20.71 3.03 -34.80
CA SER A 24 -20.30 1.89 -35.62
C SER A 24 -21.44 0.93 -35.98
N LYS A 25 -22.58 0.96 -35.26
CA LYS A 25 -23.77 0.16 -35.60
C LYS A 25 -24.59 0.74 -36.76
N GLY A 26 -24.40 2.00 -37.13
CA GLY A 26 -25.22 2.71 -38.12
C GLY A 26 -24.51 3.18 -39.39
N GLY A 27 -23.20 2.96 -39.53
CA GLY A 27 -22.42 3.39 -40.70
C GLY A 27 -21.94 2.21 -41.55
N GLU A 28 -22.01 2.35 -42.88
CA GLU A 28 -21.24 1.50 -43.80
C GLU A 28 -19.76 1.52 -43.42
N ARG A 29 -19.12 0.35 -43.45
CA ARG A 29 -17.70 0.19 -43.11
C ARG A 29 -16.88 1.13 -44.00
N PRO A 30 -16.02 2.01 -43.46
CA PRO A 30 -15.13 2.82 -44.29
C PRO A 30 -14.21 1.87 -45.06
N ASP A 31 -14.16 2.03 -46.37
CA ASP A 31 -13.46 1.18 -47.33
C ASP A 31 -11.91 1.37 -47.32
N GLY A 32 -11.36 1.73 -46.16
CA GLY A 32 -9.94 1.99 -45.97
C GLY A 32 -9.39 1.14 -44.83
N LYS A 33 -8.77 -0.01 -45.16
CA LYS A 33 -7.96 -0.78 -44.20
C LYS A 33 -6.79 0.09 -43.72
N ARG A 34 -6.93 0.73 -42.57
CA ARG A 34 -5.79 1.32 -41.85
C ARG A 34 -4.78 0.21 -41.55
N PRO A 35 -3.48 0.44 -41.75
CA PRO A 35 -2.46 -0.55 -41.43
C PRO A 35 -2.52 -0.90 -39.93
N PRO A 36 -2.41 -2.19 -39.56
CA PRO A 36 -2.47 -2.60 -38.17
C PRO A 36 -1.29 -1.98 -37.41
N ARG A 37 -1.59 -1.27 -36.32
CA ARG A 37 -0.55 -0.79 -35.40
C ARG A 37 0.05 -1.99 -34.67
N PRO A 38 1.39 -2.07 -34.52
CA PRO A 38 2.02 -3.13 -33.76
C PRO A 38 1.50 -3.08 -32.31
N ARG A 39 0.84 -4.15 -31.87
CA ARG A 39 0.40 -4.30 -30.48
C ARG A 39 1.58 -4.79 -29.65
N LYS A 40 1.70 -4.31 -28.42
CA LYS A 40 2.56 -4.92 -27.41
C LYS A 40 2.03 -6.35 -27.15
N GLY A 41 2.88 -7.36 -27.31
CA GLY A 41 2.50 -8.76 -27.08
C GLY A 41 2.14 -9.04 -25.62
N PHE A 42 1.43 -10.16 -25.38
CA PHE A 42 1.06 -10.59 -24.03
C PHE A 42 2.28 -11.13 -23.25
N ALA A 43 2.21 -11.09 -21.92
CA ALA A 43 3.31 -11.53 -21.06
C ALA A 43 3.66 -13.00 -21.32
N LEU A 44 4.95 -13.32 -21.49
CA LEU A 44 5.42 -14.64 -21.94
C LEU A 44 5.12 -15.79 -20.97
N HIS A 45 4.94 -15.50 -19.68
CA HIS A 45 4.66 -16.50 -18.65
C HIS A 45 3.21 -16.99 -18.64
N LEU A 46 2.29 -16.34 -19.36
CA LEU A 46 0.89 -16.78 -19.44
C LEU A 46 0.77 -18.07 -20.26
N GLU A 47 -0.15 -18.94 -19.90
CA GLU A 47 -0.48 -20.12 -20.71
C GLU A 47 -1.01 -19.70 -22.09
N ARG A 48 -0.55 -20.36 -23.16
CA ARG A 48 -1.09 -20.21 -24.52
C ARG A 48 -1.97 -21.41 -24.81
N VAL A 49 -3.28 -21.18 -24.91
CA VAL A 49 -4.25 -22.20 -25.35
C VAL A 49 -4.47 -22.02 -26.85
N GLU A 50 -3.98 -22.97 -27.65
CA GLU A 50 -4.12 -22.93 -29.10
C GLU A 50 -5.50 -23.46 -29.53
N VAL A 51 -6.21 -22.65 -30.32
CA VAL A 51 -7.49 -23.02 -30.93
C VAL A 51 -7.33 -22.91 -32.44
N VAL A 52 -7.18 -24.05 -33.11
CA VAL A 52 -7.11 -24.13 -34.58
C VAL A 52 -8.52 -24.24 -35.13
N VAL A 53 -8.91 -23.29 -35.99
CA VAL A 53 -10.20 -23.30 -36.69
C VAL A 53 -9.95 -23.73 -38.13
N GLU A 54 -10.24 -24.99 -38.42
CA GLU A 54 -10.10 -25.56 -39.77
C GLU A 54 -11.25 -25.11 -40.70
N PRO A 55 -10.98 -24.85 -42.00
CA PRO A 55 -12.03 -24.56 -42.96
C PRO A 55 -12.88 -25.81 -43.25
N GLU A 56 -14.18 -25.60 -43.47
CA GLU A 56 -15.10 -26.66 -43.90
C GLU A 56 -14.64 -27.28 -45.23
N ASP A 57 -14.74 -28.60 -45.33
CA ASP A 57 -14.41 -29.34 -46.55
C ASP A 57 -15.47 -29.12 -47.62
N ARG A 58 -15.07 -28.49 -48.73
CA ARG A 58 -15.95 -28.35 -49.90
C ARG A 58 -16.03 -29.66 -50.67
N PRO A 59 -17.21 -30.04 -51.20
CA PRO A 59 -17.38 -31.26 -51.98
C PRO A 59 -16.39 -31.40 -53.16
N GLU A 60 -16.02 -30.29 -53.80
CA GLU A 60 -15.04 -30.23 -54.90
C GLU A 60 -13.58 -30.57 -54.51
N HIS A 61 -13.33 -30.78 -53.22
CA HIS A 61 -12.03 -31.14 -52.65
C HIS A 61 -12.01 -32.55 -52.06
N ALA A 62 -13.08 -33.33 -52.22
CA ALA A 62 -13.14 -34.71 -51.77
C ALA A 62 -11.98 -35.55 -52.38
N GLY A 63 -11.24 -36.26 -51.51
CA GLY A 63 -10.09 -37.09 -51.90
C GLY A 63 -8.78 -36.33 -52.17
N LYS A 64 -8.76 -34.98 -52.06
CA LYS A 64 -7.53 -34.18 -52.18
C LYS A 64 -6.85 -34.00 -50.81
N ARG A 65 -5.52 -33.89 -50.79
CA ARG A 65 -4.74 -33.63 -49.57
C ARG A 65 -4.66 -32.13 -49.28
N LYS A 66 -5.05 -31.70 -48.07
CA LYS A 66 -4.81 -30.33 -47.59
C LYS A 66 -3.32 -30.08 -47.33
N VAL A 67 -2.85 -28.89 -47.68
CA VAL A 67 -1.49 -28.42 -47.39
C VAL A 67 -1.61 -27.05 -46.73
N LEU A 68 -1.05 -26.92 -45.53
CA LEU A 68 -0.98 -25.64 -44.82
C LEU A 68 0.06 -24.74 -45.50
N ILE A 69 -0.37 -23.61 -46.03
CA ILE A 69 0.49 -22.65 -46.75
C ILE A 69 0.77 -21.37 -45.95
N GLY A 70 0.08 -21.19 -44.83
CA GLY A 70 0.14 -20.02 -43.96
C GLY A 70 -1.08 -19.97 -43.05
N GLU A 71 -1.00 -19.19 -41.99
CA GLU A 71 -2.08 -19.00 -41.03
C GLU A 71 -2.09 -17.54 -40.55
N ASP A 72 -3.29 -17.06 -40.23
CA ASP A 72 -3.45 -15.78 -39.55
C ASP A 72 -3.54 -16.03 -38.04
N VAL A 73 -2.51 -15.61 -37.30
CA VAL A 73 -2.47 -15.77 -35.84
C VAL A 73 -3.07 -14.54 -35.17
N SER A 74 -4.06 -14.76 -34.29
CA SER A 74 -4.59 -13.71 -33.42
C SER A 74 -4.54 -14.15 -31.96
N GLU A 75 -3.81 -13.42 -31.13
CA GLU A 75 -3.81 -13.65 -29.69
C GLU A 75 -4.95 -12.86 -29.01
N ARG A 76 -5.63 -13.49 -28.05
CA ARG A 76 -6.65 -12.89 -27.20
C ARG A 76 -6.37 -13.26 -25.74
N LEU A 77 -6.55 -12.31 -24.83
CA LEU A 77 -6.46 -12.56 -23.40
C LEU A 77 -7.78 -13.18 -22.91
N ASP A 78 -7.70 -14.37 -22.33
CA ASP A 78 -8.82 -15.08 -21.69
C ASP A 78 -8.64 -15.11 -20.16
N VAL A 79 -9.70 -15.43 -19.41
CA VAL A 79 -9.68 -15.50 -17.96
C VAL A 79 -10.47 -16.70 -17.43
N VAL A 80 -9.81 -17.53 -16.62
CA VAL A 80 -10.46 -18.53 -15.77
C VAL A 80 -10.56 -17.94 -14.35
N PRO A 81 -11.76 -17.89 -13.73
CA PRO A 81 -11.91 -17.43 -12.35
C PRO A 81 -11.07 -18.26 -11.36
N ALA A 82 -10.97 -17.78 -10.12
CA ALA A 82 -10.29 -18.53 -9.07
C ALA A 82 -10.86 -19.97 -8.96
N LYS A 83 -9.99 -20.97 -9.08
CA LYS A 83 -10.36 -22.39 -9.04
C LYS A 83 -10.12 -22.96 -7.66
N PHE A 84 -11.19 -23.31 -6.94
CA PHE A 84 -11.07 -23.99 -5.66
C PHE A 84 -10.82 -25.48 -5.86
N ARG A 85 -9.95 -26.06 -5.01
CA ARG A 85 -9.63 -27.50 -5.03
C ARG A 85 -9.56 -28.03 -3.61
N VAL A 86 -9.93 -29.30 -3.45
CA VAL A 86 -9.79 -30.04 -2.19
C VAL A 86 -8.49 -30.83 -2.23
N ILE A 87 -7.60 -30.60 -1.26
CA ILE A 87 -6.40 -31.41 -1.08
C ILE A 87 -6.75 -32.58 -0.16
N VAL A 88 -6.65 -33.81 -0.69
CA VAL A 88 -6.94 -35.04 0.07
C VAL A 88 -5.63 -35.69 0.51
N THR A 89 -5.24 -35.47 1.77
CA THR A 89 -4.04 -36.08 2.35
C THR A 89 -4.36 -37.46 2.91
N ARG A 90 -3.83 -38.52 2.30
CA ARG A 90 -3.93 -39.91 2.80
C ARG A 90 -2.63 -40.31 3.46
N ARG A 91 -2.68 -40.65 4.75
CA ARG A 91 -1.54 -41.17 5.52
C ARG A 91 -1.76 -42.64 5.85
N PRO A 92 -1.38 -43.58 4.96
CA PRO A 92 -1.56 -45.00 5.22
C PRO A 92 -0.76 -45.45 6.45
N LYS A 93 -1.34 -46.38 7.19
CA LYS A 93 -0.70 -47.07 8.32
C LYS A 93 -0.25 -48.43 7.84
N TYR A 94 1.00 -48.80 8.11
CA TYR A 94 1.54 -50.11 7.78
C TYR A 94 1.98 -50.83 9.05
N ALA A 95 1.81 -52.14 9.07
CA ALA A 95 2.41 -53.05 10.04
C ALA A 95 3.11 -54.16 9.26
N PHE A 96 4.26 -54.62 9.74
CA PHE A 96 5.01 -55.69 9.09
C PHE A 96 4.67 -57.02 9.76
N LYS A 97 4.55 -58.07 8.97
CA LYS A 97 4.28 -59.41 9.49
C LYS A 97 5.51 -59.87 10.29
N ASN A 98 5.30 -60.32 11.52
CA ASN A 98 6.32 -60.73 12.49
C ASN A 98 7.15 -59.57 13.10
N GLU A 99 6.68 -58.33 13.04
CA GLU A 99 7.26 -57.21 13.78
C GLU A 99 6.18 -56.48 14.58
N ASP A 100 6.51 -56.10 15.81
CA ASP A 100 5.62 -55.29 16.64
C ASP A 100 5.73 -53.82 16.23
N GLY A 101 4.59 -53.21 15.86
CA GLY A 101 4.50 -51.78 15.61
C GLY A 101 3.63 -51.40 14.41
N VAL A 102 3.21 -50.14 14.39
CA VAL A 102 2.51 -49.52 13.26
C VAL A 102 3.31 -48.29 12.85
N ILE A 103 3.70 -48.23 11.58
CA ILE A 103 4.36 -47.05 10.99
C ILE A 103 3.34 -46.20 10.23
N GLN A 104 3.44 -44.89 10.40
CA GLN A 104 2.62 -43.90 9.68
C GLN A 104 3.43 -42.61 9.56
N ALA A 105 3.35 -41.93 8.43
CA ALA A 105 3.91 -40.60 8.29
C ALA A 105 3.23 -39.60 9.26
N PRO A 106 3.96 -38.62 9.84
CA PRO A 106 3.36 -37.56 10.64
C PRO A 106 2.35 -36.74 9.83
N ALA A 107 1.43 -36.08 10.51
CA ALA A 107 0.49 -35.19 9.84
C ALA A 107 1.23 -33.95 9.36
N PRO A 108 0.97 -33.46 8.13
CA PRO A 108 1.41 -32.13 7.75
C PRO A 108 0.92 -31.10 8.77
N ALA A 109 1.77 -30.14 9.10
CA ALA A 109 1.41 -29.05 9.99
C ALA A 109 0.66 -27.96 9.21
N HIS A 110 -0.26 -27.29 9.88
CA HIS A 110 -1.09 -26.22 9.31
C HIS A 110 -1.25 -25.08 10.30
N ILE A 111 -1.39 -23.85 9.80
CA ILE A 111 -1.65 -22.67 10.65
C ILE A 111 -2.97 -22.80 11.44
N ILE A 112 -4.02 -23.29 10.78
CA ILE A 112 -5.28 -23.62 11.42
C ILE A 112 -5.32 -25.13 11.64
N GLU A 113 -4.89 -25.58 12.80
CA GLU A 113 -4.90 -27.00 13.15
C GLU A 113 -6.31 -27.60 13.03
N SER A 114 -6.41 -28.74 12.33
CA SER A 114 -7.69 -29.42 12.02
C SER A 114 -8.71 -28.58 11.25
N GLY A 115 -8.32 -27.39 10.76
CA GLY A 115 -9.14 -26.55 9.91
C GLY A 115 -9.18 -27.04 8.47
N ILE A 116 -10.18 -26.56 7.72
CA ILE A 116 -10.25 -26.78 6.27
C ILE A 116 -9.32 -25.91 5.41
N PRO A 117 -8.80 -24.73 5.83
CA PRO A 117 -8.04 -23.89 4.93
C PRO A 117 -6.59 -24.34 4.83
N THR A 118 -6.06 -24.29 3.61
CA THR A 118 -4.61 -24.30 3.39
C THR A 118 -4.04 -22.90 3.62
N GLU A 119 -2.73 -22.83 3.75
CA GLU A 119 -1.96 -21.59 3.85
C GLU A 119 -2.21 -20.67 2.64
N ALA A 120 -2.35 -21.24 1.43
CA ALA A 120 -2.72 -20.51 0.23
C ALA A 120 -4.13 -19.91 0.30
N LEU A 121 -5.11 -20.62 0.88
CA LEU A 121 -6.47 -20.07 1.07
C LEU A 121 -6.48 -18.94 2.11
N LEU A 122 -5.72 -19.11 3.20
CA LEU A 122 -5.55 -18.05 4.21
C LEU A 122 -4.93 -16.80 3.59
N ALA A 123 -3.87 -16.98 2.78
CA ALA A 123 -3.21 -15.89 2.07
C ALA A 123 -4.16 -15.20 1.09
N GLN A 124 -4.93 -15.96 0.29
CA GLN A 124 -5.94 -15.41 -0.64
C GLN A 124 -6.96 -14.52 0.07
N ILE A 125 -7.51 -14.99 1.20
CA ILE A 125 -8.50 -14.26 1.99
C ILE A 125 -7.89 -12.98 2.57
N ALA A 126 -6.67 -13.07 3.10
CA ALA A 126 -5.94 -11.97 3.71
C ALA A 126 -5.56 -10.88 2.69
N VAL A 127 -4.98 -11.26 1.54
CA VAL A 127 -4.62 -10.35 0.46
C VAL A 127 -5.86 -9.65 -0.07
N SER A 128 -6.90 -10.42 -0.41
CA SER A 128 -8.17 -9.86 -0.88
C SER A 128 -8.75 -8.83 0.11
N LYS A 129 -8.72 -9.13 1.41
CA LYS A 129 -9.29 -8.25 2.43
C LYS A 129 -8.46 -7.01 2.69
N TYR A 130 -7.18 -7.18 3.02
CA TYR A 130 -6.34 -6.14 3.62
C TYR A 130 -5.45 -5.42 2.61
N ALA A 131 -5.20 -6.04 1.45
CA ALA A 131 -4.40 -5.45 0.38
C ALA A 131 -5.29 -4.86 -0.74
N ASP A 132 -6.41 -5.50 -1.05
CA ASP A 132 -7.26 -5.16 -2.20
C ASP A 132 -8.63 -4.59 -1.80
N GLY A 133 -8.88 -4.49 -0.49
CA GLY A 133 -10.06 -3.81 0.03
C GLY A 133 -11.37 -4.57 -0.17
N LEU A 134 -11.34 -5.89 -0.35
CA LEU A 134 -12.52 -6.75 -0.55
C LEU A 134 -13.00 -7.36 0.79
N PRO A 135 -14.09 -6.85 1.40
CA PRO A 135 -14.56 -7.33 2.71
C PRO A 135 -15.02 -8.79 2.67
N LEU A 136 -14.94 -9.49 3.82
CA LEU A 136 -15.23 -10.93 3.92
C LEU A 136 -16.61 -11.33 3.41
N TYR A 137 -17.65 -10.52 3.63
CA TYR A 137 -19.00 -10.83 3.12
C TYR A 137 -19.07 -10.77 1.57
N ARG A 138 -18.23 -9.94 0.93
CA ARG A 138 -18.12 -9.92 -0.54
C ARG A 138 -17.33 -11.12 -1.03
N GLN A 139 -16.28 -11.51 -0.31
CA GLN A 139 -15.53 -12.74 -0.60
C GLN A 139 -16.44 -13.96 -0.52
N GLU A 140 -17.22 -14.10 0.55
CA GLU A 140 -18.25 -15.14 0.72
C GLU A 140 -19.18 -15.22 -0.51
N ALA A 141 -19.74 -14.08 -0.94
CA ALA A 141 -20.60 -14.02 -2.12
C ALA A 141 -19.87 -14.36 -3.44
N ILE A 142 -18.58 -14.02 -3.54
CA ILE A 142 -17.75 -14.37 -4.71
C ILE A 142 -17.47 -15.87 -4.74
N TYR A 143 -17.12 -16.47 -3.60
CA TYR A 143 -16.83 -17.90 -3.49
C TYR A 143 -18.07 -18.76 -3.75
N ALA A 144 -19.25 -18.28 -3.32
CA ALA A 144 -20.52 -18.92 -3.61
C ALA A 144 -20.84 -19.04 -5.12
N ARG A 145 -20.24 -18.20 -5.99
CA ARG A 145 -20.40 -18.32 -7.45
C ARG A 145 -19.78 -19.60 -8.01
N ASP A 146 -18.75 -20.12 -7.34
CA ASP A 146 -18.15 -21.43 -7.61
C ASP A 146 -18.71 -22.52 -6.67
N LYS A 147 -19.88 -22.27 -6.06
CA LYS A 147 -20.54 -23.16 -5.10
C LYS A 147 -19.68 -23.52 -3.88
N VAL A 148 -18.72 -22.67 -3.53
CA VAL A 148 -17.92 -22.81 -2.31
C VAL A 148 -18.62 -22.07 -1.18
N GLU A 149 -19.17 -22.84 -0.24
CA GLU A 149 -19.81 -22.33 0.96
C GLU A 149 -18.77 -22.09 2.05
N LEU A 150 -18.36 -20.83 2.21
CA LEU A 150 -17.40 -20.43 3.23
C LEU A 150 -17.92 -19.22 4.02
N ASP A 151 -18.37 -19.49 5.25
CA ASP A 151 -19.00 -18.49 6.10
C ASP A 151 -18.04 -17.37 6.54
N ARG A 152 -18.52 -16.14 6.50
CA ARG A 152 -17.76 -14.93 6.88
C ARG A 152 -17.24 -14.94 8.32
N LYS A 153 -17.94 -15.56 9.27
CA LYS A 153 -17.50 -15.68 10.68
C LYS A 153 -16.30 -16.61 10.77
N LEU A 154 -16.32 -17.71 10.02
CA LEU A 154 -15.21 -18.65 9.94
C LEU A 154 -13.96 -17.98 9.34
N MET A 155 -14.12 -17.26 8.22
CA MET A 155 -13.03 -16.45 7.66
C MET A 155 -12.49 -15.41 8.64
N ALA A 156 -13.37 -14.74 9.39
CA ALA A 156 -12.95 -13.76 10.40
C ALA A 156 -12.15 -14.39 11.55
N GLN A 157 -12.52 -15.58 11.99
CA GLN A 157 -11.77 -16.34 13.00
C GLN A 157 -10.36 -16.68 12.49
N TRP A 158 -10.25 -17.13 11.24
CA TRP A 158 -8.95 -17.39 10.62
C TRP A 158 -8.09 -16.14 10.49
N MET A 159 -8.66 -15.00 10.11
CA MET A 159 -7.91 -13.74 10.04
C MET A 159 -7.44 -13.28 11.43
N GLY A 160 -8.21 -13.56 12.48
CA GLY A 160 -7.77 -13.32 13.86
C GLY A 160 -6.57 -14.18 14.25
N LYS A 161 -6.63 -15.49 13.99
CA LYS A 161 -5.51 -16.42 14.24
C LYS A 161 -4.28 -16.07 13.40
N LEU A 162 -4.47 -15.75 12.12
CA LEU A 162 -3.42 -15.29 11.23
C LEU A 162 -2.74 -14.02 11.75
N GLY A 163 -3.52 -13.04 12.22
CA GLY A 163 -2.97 -11.82 12.82
C GLY A 163 -2.15 -12.07 14.08
N PHE A 164 -2.47 -13.12 14.85
CA PHE A 164 -1.66 -13.54 15.99
C PHE A 164 -0.35 -14.21 15.56
N GLU A 165 -0.41 -15.19 14.67
CA GLU A 165 0.80 -15.91 14.19
C GLU A 165 1.81 -14.98 13.51
N LEU A 166 1.31 -13.94 12.84
CA LEU A 166 2.13 -12.97 12.11
C LEU A 166 2.63 -11.80 12.97
N GLU A 167 2.21 -11.69 14.23
CA GLU A 167 2.57 -10.57 15.11
C GLU A 167 4.09 -10.44 15.27
N ILE A 168 4.77 -11.58 15.42
CA ILE A 168 6.23 -11.63 15.56
C ILE A 168 6.98 -11.08 14.34
N LEU A 169 6.44 -11.25 13.13
CA LEU A 169 7.01 -10.65 11.91
C LEU A 169 6.77 -9.14 11.87
N ALA A 170 5.60 -8.67 12.29
CA ALA A 170 5.30 -7.24 12.34
C ALA A 170 6.10 -6.51 13.43
N ASP A 171 6.41 -7.19 14.53
CA ASP A 171 7.30 -6.68 15.59
C ASP A 171 8.75 -6.61 15.13
N TYR A 172 9.24 -7.66 14.45
CA TYR A 172 10.55 -7.64 13.81
C TYR A 172 10.69 -6.45 12.84
N LEU A 173 9.70 -6.23 11.95
CA LEU A 173 9.69 -5.07 11.06
C LEU A 173 9.74 -3.74 11.81
N PHE A 174 9.07 -3.65 12.95
CA PHE A 174 9.08 -2.41 13.72
C PHE A 174 10.43 -2.14 14.39
N ASP A 175 11.09 -3.20 14.86
CA ASP A 175 12.46 -3.11 15.36
C ASP A 175 13.44 -2.70 14.25
N GLU A 176 13.27 -3.21 13.03
CA GLU A 176 14.05 -2.77 11.86
C GLU A 176 13.78 -1.30 11.47
N ILE A 177 12.53 -0.85 11.55
CA ILE A 177 12.18 0.57 11.31
C ILE A 177 12.88 1.48 12.32
N LYS A 178 12.92 1.10 13.61
CA LYS A 178 13.56 1.90 14.67
C LYS A 178 15.08 2.02 14.52
N LYS A 179 15.73 1.18 13.70
CA LYS A 179 17.16 1.30 13.36
C LYS A 179 17.44 2.35 12.27
N ALA A 180 16.41 2.86 11.60
CA ALA A 180 16.58 3.82 10.51
C ALA A 180 17.08 5.17 11.01
N GLU A 181 17.77 5.91 10.15
CA GLU A 181 18.14 7.30 10.46
C GLU A 181 16.93 8.25 10.42
N ARG A 182 15.90 7.88 9.65
CA ARG A 182 14.67 8.63 9.49
C ARG A 182 13.47 7.70 9.42
N ILE A 183 12.41 8.09 10.12
CA ILE A 183 11.10 7.45 10.11
C ILE A 183 10.06 8.51 9.74
N PHE A 184 9.13 8.16 8.87
CA PHE A 184 7.89 8.91 8.70
C PHE A 184 6.85 8.41 9.70
N ALA A 185 6.11 9.31 10.32
CA ALA A 185 4.95 8.96 11.13
C ALA A 185 3.72 9.77 10.71
N ASP A 186 2.60 9.06 10.61
CA ASP A 186 1.27 9.61 10.34
C ASP A 186 0.23 8.64 10.90
N GLU A 187 -1.04 9.02 10.91
CA GLU A 187 -2.11 8.20 11.45
C GLU A 187 -3.42 8.37 10.69
N THR A 188 -4.18 7.29 10.63
CA THR A 188 -5.52 7.31 10.04
C THR A 188 -6.54 6.69 10.98
N THR A 189 -7.78 7.14 10.88
CA THR A 189 -8.86 6.58 11.70
C THR A 189 -9.22 5.16 11.24
N LEU A 190 -9.56 4.31 12.19
CA LEU A 190 -10.15 2.99 11.99
C LEU A 190 -11.35 2.86 12.93
N PRO A 191 -12.59 3.11 12.46
CA PRO A 191 -13.79 2.86 13.24
C PRO A 191 -13.78 1.42 13.75
N THR A 192 -14.03 1.22 15.05
CA THR A 192 -13.97 -0.10 15.70
C THR A 192 -15.22 -0.29 16.52
N LEU A 193 -15.89 -1.44 16.40
CA LEU A 193 -17.06 -1.72 17.24
C LEU A 193 -16.67 -1.71 18.71
N ALA A 194 -17.50 -1.07 19.52
CA ALA A 194 -17.49 -1.22 20.97
C ALA A 194 -18.54 -2.29 21.32
N PRO A 195 -18.14 -3.54 21.65
CA PRO A 195 -19.10 -4.61 21.90
C PRO A 195 -20.08 -4.24 23.01
N GLY A 196 -21.37 -4.47 22.77
CA GLY A 196 -22.44 -4.15 23.71
C GLY A 196 -22.99 -2.72 23.65
N SER A 197 -22.34 -1.78 22.95
CA SER A 197 -22.84 -0.39 22.85
C SER A 197 -23.74 -0.13 21.64
N GLY A 198 -23.74 -1.02 20.65
CA GLY A 198 -24.39 -0.78 19.35
C GLY A 198 -23.73 0.32 18.51
N SER A 199 -22.54 0.81 18.91
CA SER A 199 -21.83 1.92 18.28
C SER A 199 -20.38 1.56 17.94
N THR A 200 -19.73 2.44 17.16
CA THR A 200 -18.29 2.38 16.92
C THR A 200 -17.58 3.41 17.79
N LYS A 201 -16.42 3.03 18.31
CA LYS A 201 -15.42 3.97 18.82
C LYS A 201 -14.44 4.35 17.70
N THR A 202 -13.88 5.55 17.81
CA THR A 202 -12.79 5.98 16.92
C THR A 202 -11.49 5.40 17.44
N ALA A 203 -10.93 4.43 16.71
CA ALA A 203 -9.57 3.98 16.89
C ALA A 203 -8.69 4.50 15.75
N TYR A 204 -7.39 4.20 15.81
CA TYR A 204 -6.37 4.72 14.91
C TYR A 204 -5.42 3.61 14.48
N LEU A 205 -4.98 3.70 13.23
CA LEU A 205 -3.79 3.03 12.74
C LEU A 205 -2.67 4.06 12.64
N TRP A 206 -1.69 3.95 13.53
CA TRP A 206 -0.44 4.71 13.47
C TRP A 206 0.49 4.04 12.47
N ALA A 207 0.87 4.75 11.42
CA ALA A 207 1.78 4.26 10.40
C ALA A 207 3.19 4.81 10.64
N TYR A 208 4.17 3.91 10.69
CA TYR A 208 5.59 4.23 10.70
C TYR A 208 6.21 3.68 9.42
N ALA A 209 6.76 4.55 8.59
CA ALA A 209 7.31 4.14 7.30
C ALA A 209 8.77 4.55 7.16
N ARG A 210 9.53 3.72 6.45
CA ARG A 210 10.91 3.95 6.05
C ARG A 210 11.03 3.65 4.56
N ASP A 211 11.60 4.60 3.81
CA ASP A 211 11.98 4.42 2.41
C ASP A 211 13.11 5.39 2.10
N ASP A 212 14.33 4.87 2.04
CA ASP A 212 15.56 5.66 1.96
C ASP A 212 16.05 5.85 0.51
N ARG A 213 15.39 5.20 -0.45
CA ARG A 213 15.67 5.33 -1.89
C ARG A 213 15.69 6.77 -2.38
N PRO A 214 14.82 7.69 -1.91
CA PRO A 214 14.87 9.10 -2.33
C PRO A 214 16.20 9.81 -2.04
N PHE A 215 16.97 9.37 -1.05
CA PHE A 215 18.31 9.93 -0.76
C PHE A 215 19.44 8.94 -1.07
N GLY A 216 19.19 7.93 -1.90
CA GLY A 216 20.20 6.97 -2.35
C GLY A 216 20.46 5.81 -1.39
N GLY A 217 19.58 5.57 -0.43
CA GLY A 217 19.66 4.39 0.45
C GLY A 217 19.27 3.11 -0.27
N ASN A 218 19.95 2.01 0.06
CA ASN A 218 19.73 0.68 -0.54
C ASN A 218 18.92 -0.27 0.35
N GLY A 219 18.51 0.17 1.55
CA GLY A 219 17.71 -0.66 2.44
C GLY A 219 16.30 -0.89 1.91
N PRO A 220 15.65 -2.01 2.26
CA PRO A 220 14.31 -2.31 1.80
C PRO A 220 13.31 -1.28 2.35
N PRO A 221 12.38 -0.76 1.53
CA PRO A 221 11.29 0.08 2.01
C PRO A 221 10.31 -0.76 2.85
N MET A 222 9.78 -0.18 3.91
CA MET A 222 8.89 -0.88 4.84
C MET A 222 7.92 0.07 5.55
N VAL A 223 6.80 -0.48 6.01
CA VAL A 223 5.83 0.23 6.83
C VAL A 223 5.28 -0.70 7.91
N VAL A 224 5.06 -0.15 9.10
CA VAL A 224 4.38 -0.80 10.20
C VAL A 224 3.17 0.01 10.61
N TYR A 225 2.04 -0.66 10.81
CA TYR A 225 0.86 -0.12 11.43
C TYR A 225 0.74 -0.60 12.88
N ARG A 226 0.38 0.31 13.78
CA ARG A 226 0.01 0.00 15.16
C ARG A 226 -1.41 0.46 15.43
N PHE A 227 -2.23 -0.46 15.95
CA PHE A 227 -3.61 -0.16 16.34
C PHE A 227 -3.65 0.47 17.73
N GLU A 228 -4.32 1.59 17.86
CA GLU A 228 -4.53 2.32 19.12
C GLU A 228 -5.96 2.82 19.22
N ASP A 229 -6.49 2.91 20.43
CA ASP A 229 -7.79 3.55 20.69
C ASP A 229 -7.68 5.07 20.89
N SER A 230 -6.48 5.63 20.71
CA SER A 230 -6.18 7.05 20.93
C SER A 230 -5.25 7.62 19.86
N ARG A 231 -5.43 8.93 19.60
CA ARG A 231 -4.55 9.77 18.76
C ARG A 231 -3.55 10.58 19.59
N ALA A 232 -3.46 10.32 20.89
CA ALA A 232 -2.62 11.11 21.79
C ALA A 232 -1.13 10.85 21.54
N GLY A 233 -0.30 11.87 21.81
CA GLY A 233 1.16 11.77 21.62
C GLY A 233 1.81 10.68 22.50
N GLU A 234 1.15 10.29 23.58
CA GLU A 234 1.48 9.15 24.44
C GLU A 234 1.61 7.83 23.66
N CYS A 235 0.77 7.60 22.66
CA CYS A 235 0.84 6.41 21.80
C CYS A 235 2.17 6.38 21.04
N VAL A 236 2.52 7.48 20.37
CA VAL A 236 3.77 7.57 19.61
C VAL A 236 5.00 7.53 20.53
N ALA A 237 4.91 8.16 21.70
CA ALA A 237 5.99 8.12 22.69
C ALA A 237 6.27 6.71 23.19
N ARG A 238 5.22 5.90 23.39
CA ARG A 238 5.34 4.49 23.72
C ARG A 238 5.95 3.70 22.56
N HIS A 239 5.45 3.88 21.34
CA HIS A 239 5.91 3.16 20.14
C HIS A 239 7.39 3.43 19.83
N LEU A 240 7.79 4.69 19.84
CA LEU A 240 9.13 5.14 19.46
C LEU A 240 10.07 5.27 20.66
N LYS A 241 9.77 4.60 21.78
CA LYS A 241 10.66 4.58 22.94
C LYS A 241 12.05 4.11 22.53
N GLY A 242 13.06 4.93 22.83
CA GLY A 242 14.46 4.66 22.50
C GLY A 242 14.91 5.12 21.11
N TYR A 243 14.00 5.53 20.23
CA TYR A 243 14.36 6.12 18.95
C TYR A 243 14.93 7.53 19.11
N ARG A 244 15.97 7.87 18.34
CA ARG A 244 16.71 9.14 18.40
C ARG A 244 16.95 9.78 17.05
N GLY A 245 16.48 9.17 15.96
CA GLY A 245 16.68 9.67 14.61
C GLY A 245 15.72 10.80 14.25
N ILE A 246 15.58 10.99 12.93
CA ILE A 246 14.67 11.98 12.36
C ILE A 246 13.26 11.40 12.34
N LEU A 247 12.29 12.15 12.84
CA LEU A 247 10.88 11.81 12.75
C LEU A 247 10.18 12.83 11.86
N GLN A 248 9.82 12.42 10.66
CA GLN A 248 9.19 13.28 9.67
C GLN A 248 7.65 13.14 9.71
N VAL A 249 6.96 14.26 9.91
CA VAL A 249 5.53 14.28 10.27
C VAL A 249 4.75 15.37 9.52
N ASP A 250 3.43 15.27 9.53
CA ASP A 250 2.47 16.25 8.98
C ASP A 250 2.42 17.59 9.77
N GLY A 251 3.10 17.66 10.92
CA GLY A 251 3.12 18.82 11.81
C GLY A 251 1.98 18.84 12.83
N TYR A 252 1.33 17.70 13.09
CA TYR A 252 0.40 17.51 14.19
C TYR A 252 1.07 17.72 15.55
N ALA A 253 0.38 18.43 16.45
CA ALA A 253 0.96 18.87 17.71
C ALA A 253 1.31 17.72 18.68
N ALA A 254 0.71 16.53 18.50
CA ALA A 254 0.99 15.38 19.36
C ALA A 254 2.47 14.95 19.31
N TYR A 255 3.15 15.15 18.17
CA TYR A 255 4.56 14.82 18.00
C TYR A 255 5.49 15.74 18.81
N ASN A 256 5.03 16.93 19.22
CA ASN A 256 5.85 17.85 20.01
C ASN A 256 6.23 17.28 21.38
N LYS A 257 5.44 16.33 21.92
CA LYS A 257 5.76 15.63 23.18
C LYS A 257 7.01 14.75 23.09
N LEU A 258 7.44 14.41 21.87
CA LEU A 258 8.63 13.60 21.61
C LEU A 258 9.91 14.44 21.60
N ILE A 259 9.77 15.77 21.46
CA ILE A 259 10.87 16.71 21.63
C ILE A 259 11.04 16.91 23.15
N ARG A 260 12.20 16.52 23.69
CA ARG A 260 12.50 16.82 25.10
C ARG A 260 12.77 18.32 25.26
N SER A 261 12.25 18.90 26.34
CA SER A 261 12.38 20.32 26.67
C SER A 261 13.74 20.69 27.29
N ASP A 262 14.60 19.71 27.57
CA ASP A 262 15.85 19.87 28.35
C ASP A 262 17.12 20.04 27.49
N GLY A 263 17.01 20.10 26.16
CA GLY A 263 18.16 20.35 25.27
C GLY A 263 19.18 19.22 25.20
N GLY A 264 18.89 18.04 25.78
CA GLY A 264 19.72 16.85 25.64
C GLY A 264 19.65 16.26 24.23
N ASN A 265 20.75 15.66 23.76
CA ASN A 265 20.86 14.95 22.47
C ASN A 265 20.04 13.63 22.41
N ASP A 266 19.13 13.41 23.35
CA ASP A 266 18.36 12.17 23.55
C ASP A 266 16.89 12.25 23.05
N GLY A 267 16.54 13.28 22.29
CA GLY A 267 15.20 13.46 21.68
C GLY A 267 15.18 13.15 20.19
N VAL A 268 14.01 12.87 19.64
CA VAL A 268 13.85 12.75 18.18
C VAL A 268 14.02 14.12 17.50
N THR A 269 14.54 14.11 16.27
CA THR A 269 14.61 15.31 15.44
C THR A 269 13.36 15.43 14.57
N LEU A 270 12.42 16.33 14.91
CA LEU A 270 11.21 16.52 14.09
C LEU A 270 11.50 17.24 12.78
N ALA A 271 11.03 16.68 11.67
CA ALA A 271 11.02 17.31 10.34
C ALA A 271 9.57 17.50 9.86
N GLY A 272 9.26 18.66 9.29
CA GLY A 272 7.90 19.01 8.87
C GLY A 272 7.64 18.75 7.38
N CYS A 273 6.43 18.27 7.05
CA CYS A 273 5.97 18.11 5.67
C CYS A 273 5.48 19.43 5.05
N TRP A 274 6.16 19.91 4.00
CA TRP A 274 5.78 21.13 3.28
C TRP A 274 4.45 20.98 2.51
N SER A 275 4.07 19.78 2.07
CA SER A 275 2.77 19.55 1.40
C SER A 275 1.58 19.93 2.27
N HIS A 276 1.65 19.69 3.59
CA HIS A 276 0.60 20.08 4.53
C HIS A 276 0.48 21.60 4.68
N SER A 277 1.60 22.32 4.69
CA SER A 277 1.60 23.79 4.63
C SER A 277 1.05 24.28 3.29
N ARG A 278 1.54 23.74 2.17
CA ARG A 278 1.11 24.10 0.83
C ARG A 278 -0.39 23.93 0.63
N ARG A 279 -0.99 22.84 1.15
CA ARG A 279 -2.43 22.56 1.05
C ARG A 279 -3.28 23.72 1.58
N LYS A 280 -2.89 24.29 2.74
CA LYS A 280 -3.60 25.44 3.34
C LYS A 280 -3.60 26.68 2.47
N PHE A 281 -2.50 26.96 1.77
CA PHE A 281 -2.44 28.07 0.80
C PHE A 281 -3.15 27.73 -0.51
N TYR A 282 -3.05 26.48 -0.96
CA TYR A 282 -3.67 26.01 -2.20
C TYR A 282 -5.20 26.12 -2.19
N GLU A 283 -5.84 25.81 -1.06
CA GLU A 283 -7.30 25.99 -0.89
C GLU A 283 -7.73 27.45 -1.13
N LEU A 284 -6.93 28.42 -0.68
CA LEU A 284 -7.19 29.85 -0.88
C LEU A 284 -6.87 30.30 -2.31
N HIS A 285 -5.86 29.70 -2.94
CA HIS A 285 -5.49 29.95 -4.33
C HIS A 285 -6.59 29.48 -5.30
N VAL A 286 -7.08 28.24 -5.16
CA VAL A 286 -8.17 27.70 -6.00
C VAL A 286 -9.46 28.51 -5.81
N GLY A 287 -9.75 28.90 -4.56
CA GLY A 287 -10.86 29.80 -4.25
C GLY A 287 -10.66 31.25 -4.70
N LYS A 288 -9.52 31.58 -5.34
CA LYS A 288 -9.10 32.95 -5.74
C LYS A 288 -9.28 33.99 -4.62
N SER A 289 -9.13 33.56 -3.38
CA SER A 289 -9.48 34.32 -2.19
C SER A 289 -8.30 35.11 -1.63
N SER A 290 -7.09 34.92 -2.16
CA SER A 290 -5.88 35.64 -1.74
C SER A 290 -4.76 35.57 -2.78
N GLU A 291 -4.30 36.74 -3.25
CA GLU A 291 -3.11 36.87 -4.10
C GLU A 291 -1.83 36.42 -3.39
N ILE A 292 -1.73 36.64 -2.07
CA ILE A 292 -0.61 36.16 -1.26
C ILE A 292 -0.56 34.63 -1.24
N ALA A 293 -1.72 33.97 -1.16
CA ALA A 293 -1.79 32.52 -1.21
C ALA A 293 -1.35 32.00 -2.58
N THR A 294 -1.80 32.63 -3.68
CA THR A 294 -1.33 32.33 -5.05
C THR A 294 0.19 32.46 -5.16
N THR A 295 0.73 33.62 -4.78
CA THR A 295 2.17 33.90 -4.79
C THR A 295 2.95 32.87 -3.95
N THR A 296 2.40 32.47 -2.80
CA THR A 296 3.01 31.46 -1.92
C THR A 296 3.08 30.11 -2.62
N VAL A 297 1.99 29.64 -3.24
CA VAL A 297 1.93 28.35 -3.95
C VAL A 297 2.88 28.33 -5.15
N GLU A 298 2.93 29.41 -5.93
CA GLU A 298 3.82 29.54 -7.09
C GLU A 298 5.30 29.52 -6.69
N ARG A 299 5.67 30.24 -5.61
CA ARG A 299 7.02 30.19 -5.06
C ARG A 299 7.37 28.81 -4.52
N MET A 300 6.45 28.21 -3.79
CA MET A 300 6.58 26.85 -3.25
C MET A 300 6.85 25.82 -4.35
N ALA A 301 6.23 25.94 -5.54
CA ALA A 301 6.42 25.00 -6.64
C ALA A 301 7.89 24.81 -7.03
N LYS A 302 8.72 25.86 -6.89
CA LYS A 302 10.17 25.80 -7.15
C LYS A 302 10.89 24.80 -6.24
N LEU A 303 10.40 24.62 -5.01
CA LEU A 303 10.97 23.63 -4.08
C LEU A 303 10.83 22.22 -4.65
N TRP A 304 9.64 21.84 -5.13
CA TRP A 304 9.42 20.52 -5.74
C TRP A 304 10.20 20.33 -7.04
N GLN A 305 10.36 21.38 -7.86
CA GLN A 305 11.20 21.33 -9.05
C GLN A 305 12.66 20.98 -8.70
N VAL A 306 13.20 21.56 -7.63
CA VAL A 306 14.54 21.18 -7.13
C VAL A 306 14.56 19.72 -6.70
N GLU A 307 13.61 19.30 -5.86
CA GLU A 307 13.54 17.93 -5.33
C GLU A 307 13.47 16.86 -6.42
N GLU A 308 12.74 17.11 -7.52
CA GLU A 308 12.67 16.20 -8.68
C GLU A 308 14.05 15.95 -9.29
N THR A 309 14.94 16.94 -9.31
CA THR A 309 16.28 16.82 -9.91
C THR A 309 17.32 16.16 -9.00
N ILE A 310 17.03 16.05 -7.70
CA ILE A 310 17.97 15.54 -6.69
C ILE A 310 17.52 14.24 -6.02
N ARG A 311 16.30 13.77 -6.30
CA ARG A 311 15.80 12.48 -5.81
C ARG A 311 16.70 11.34 -6.33
N GLY A 312 17.04 10.41 -5.44
CA GLY A 312 17.96 9.32 -5.65
C GLY A 312 19.45 9.66 -5.44
N LYS A 313 19.80 10.94 -5.26
CA LYS A 313 21.18 11.36 -4.97
C LYS A 313 21.50 11.25 -3.48
N SER A 314 22.79 11.24 -3.14
CA SER A 314 23.26 11.20 -1.76
C SER A 314 22.76 12.40 -0.92
N PRO A 315 22.70 12.26 0.42
CA PRO A 315 22.30 13.35 1.30
C PRO A 315 23.10 14.66 1.06
N ASP A 316 24.42 14.56 0.90
CA ASP A 316 25.27 15.75 0.70
C ASP A 316 25.00 16.46 -0.62
N ALA A 317 24.80 15.70 -1.70
CA ALA A 317 24.46 16.27 -3.01
C ALA A 317 23.09 16.97 -2.97
N ARG A 318 22.13 16.40 -2.22
CA ARG A 318 20.81 17.01 -1.99
C ARG A 318 20.94 18.31 -1.20
N VAL A 319 21.72 18.34 -0.12
CA VAL A 319 21.98 19.57 0.66
C VAL A 319 22.62 20.64 -0.22
N ALA A 320 23.67 20.31 -0.98
CA ALA A 320 24.38 21.27 -1.83
C ALA A 320 23.44 21.96 -2.83
N ALA A 321 22.58 21.19 -3.51
CA ALA A 321 21.58 21.73 -4.43
C ALA A 321 20.51 22.58 -3.73
N ARG A 322 20.05 22.16 -2.55
CA ARG A 322 19.07 22.90 -1.75
C ARG A 322 19.62 24.25 -1.29
N GLN A 323 20.90 24.34 -0.93
CA GLN A 323 21.53 25.60 -0.54
C GLN A 323 21.60 26.62 -1.69
N GLN A 324 21.72 26.16 -2.94
CA GLN A 324 21.77 27.04 -4.10
C GLN A 324 20.41 27.68 -4.44
N ILE A 325 19.31 26.94 -4.28
CA ILE A 325 17.98 27.36 -4.77
C ILE A 325 16.94 27.36 -3.64
N SER A 326 16.72 26.20 -3.00
CA SER A 326 15.65 26.03 -2.01
C SER A 326 15.80 26.95 -0.81
N ALA A 327 17.03 27.19 -0.32
CA ALA A 327 17.28 28.07 0.83
C ALA A 327 16.81 29.51 0.58
N VAL A 328 17.05 30.05 -0.62
CA VAL A 328 16.59 31.39 -1.02
C VAL A 328 15.07 31.44 -1.08
N VAL A 329 14.45 30.44 -1.71
CA VAL A 329 12.98 30.35 -1.81
C VAL A 329 12.33 30.28 -0.43
N VAL A 330 12.90 29.49 0.49
CA VAL A 330 12.40 29.37 1.87
C VAL A 330 12.54 30.68 2.63
N ALA A 331 13.70 31.34 2.55
CA ALA A 331 13.92 32.63 3.21
C ALA A 331 12.92 33.69 2.72
N ASP A 332 12.71 33.77 1.40
CA ASP A 332 11.75 34.68 0.78
C ASP A 332 10.31 34.41 1.20
N LEU A 333 9.92 33.14 1.31
CA LEU A 333 8.60 32.75 1.80
C LEU A 333 8.40 33.18 3.26
N PHE A 334 9.36 32.91 4.15
CA PHE A 334 9.25 33.32 5.55
C PHE A 334 9.23 34.85 5.71
N ALA A 335 10.04 35.59 4.94
CA ALA A 335 10.02 37.05 4.94
C ALA A 335 8.65 37.59 4.47
N LEU A 336 8.09 37.03 3.39
CA LEU A 336 6.76 37.37 2.90
C LEU A 336 5.69 37.09 3.96
N TRP A 337 5.72 35.93 4.59
CA TRP A 337 4.73 35.53 5.58
C TRP A 337 4.78 36.40 6.83
N GLN A 338 5.97 36.67 7.35
CA GLN A 338 6.17 37.53 8.53
C GLN A 338 5.73 38.97 8.27
N LYS A 339 6.02 39.52 7.08
CA LYS A 339 5.57 40.86 6.69
C LYS A 339 4.05 40.93 6.51
N THR A 340 3.44 39.85 6.02
CA THR A 340 2.00 39.80 5.71
C THR A 340 1.13 39.58 6.95
N LEU A 341 1.55 38.72 7.88
CA LEU A 341 0.70 38.30 9.00
C LEU A 341 0.11 39.48 9.83
N PRO A 342 0.85 40.56 10.16
CA PRO A 342 0.30 41.70 10.89
C PRO A 342 -0.69 42.56 10.09
N ARG A 343 -0.75 42.38 8.76
CA ARG A 343 -1.54 43.20 7.83
C ARG A 343 -2.87 42.57 7.44
N VAL A 344 -3.14 41.35 7.90
CA VAL A 344 -4.35 40.59 7.57
C VAL A 344 -5.21 40.42 8.82
N SER A 345 -6.52 40.29 8.62
CA SER A 345 -7.43 40.01 9.74
C SER A 345 -7.03 38.70 10.43
N GLY A 346 -6.86 38.76 11.76
CA GLY A 346 -6.37 37.63 12.56
C GLY A 346 -7.24 36.37 12.47
N LYS A 347 -8.55 36.52 12.19
CA LYS A 347 -9.51 35.41 12.03
C LYS A 347 -9.61 34.89 10.59
N SER A 348 -8.84 35.44 9.65
CA SER A 348 -8.87 34.98 8.26
C SER A 348 -8.17 33.62 8.11
N LYS A 349 -8.65 32.79 7.18
CA LYS A 349 -7.99 31.53 6.79
C LYS A 349 -6.54 31.76 6.33
N LEU A 350 -6.26 32.90 5.72
CA LEU A 350 -4.88 33.29 5.36
C LEU A 350 -4.02 33.48 6.62
N ALA A 351 -4.51 34.20 7.63
CA ALA A 351 -3.78 34.37 8.89
C ALA A 351 -3.54 33.04 9.60
N GLU A 352 -4.47 32.09 9.53
CA GLU A 352 -4.29 30.72 10.05
C GLU A 352 -3.18 29.96 9.31
N ALA A 353 -3.17 30.00 7.96
CA ALA A 353 -2.13 29.38 7.15
C ALA A 353 -0.74 29.98 7.43
N LEU A 354 -0.66 31.31 7.53
CA LEU A 354 0.57 32.03 7.86
C LEU A 354 1.09 31.66 9.25
N ARG A 355 0.22 31.67 10.28
CA ARG A 355 0.61 31.24 11.64
C ARG A 355 1.07 29.79 11.68
N TYR A 356 0.38 28.91 10.97
CA TYR A 356 0.78 27.50 10.87
C TYR A 356 2.20 27.36 10.31
N ALA A 357 2.51 28.07 9.21
CA ALA A 357 3.83 28.06 8.60
C ALA A 357 4.92 28.68 9.50
N ILE A 358 4.68 29.90 10.01
CA ILE A 358 5.65 30.66 10.82
C ILE A 358 5.98 29.93 12.13
N SER A 359 4.98 29.40 12.83
CA SER A 359 5.20 28.68 14.11
C SER A 359 6.01 27.39 13.97
N ARG A 360 6.18 26.89 12.74
CA ARG A 360 6.88 25.63 12.43
C ARG A 360 8.19 25.83 11.65
N ARG A 361 8.72 27.05 11.61
CA ARG A 361 9.92 27.39 10.85
C ARG A 361 11.08 26.41 11.06
N ALA A 362 11.41 26.13 12.32
CA ALA A 362 12.53 25.26 12.66
C ALA A 362 12.41 23.85 12.06
N ILE A 363 11.22 23.24 12.08
CA ILE A 363 11.01 21.90 11.49
C ILE A 363 10.90 21.93 9.97
N PHE A 364 10.46 23.05 9.38
CA PHE A 364 10.37 23.24 7.93
C PHE A 364 11.71 23.56 7.28
N GLU A 365 12.65 24.19 7.98
CA GLU A 365 13.98 24.50 7.43
C GLU A 365 14.94 23.31 7.47
N ARG A 366 14.68 22.26 8.26
CA ARG A 366 15.64 21.15 8.44
C ARG A 366 16.03 20.43 7.16
N PHE A 367 15.13 20.29 6.18
CA PHE A 367 15.48 19.66 4.91
C PHE A 367 16.59 20.40 4.16
N LEU A 368 16.77 21.71 4.39
CA LEU A 368 17.82 22.49 3.76
C LEU A 368 19.22 22.04 4.20
N THR A 369 19.36 21.53 5.42
CA THR A 369 20.65 21.18 6.02
C THR A 369 20.83 19.68 6.25
N ASP A 370 19.77 18.89 6.17
CA ASP A 370 19.83 17.42 6.23
C ASP A 370 19.23 16.79 4.97
N GLY A 371 20.09 16.23 4.14
CA GLY A 371 19.73 15.62 2.86
C GLY A 371 18.82 14.41 2.98
N ARG A 372 18.76 13.77 4.16
CA ARG A 372 17.92 12.59 4.41
C ARG A 372 16.45 12.95 4.53
N ILE A 373 16.12 14.20 4.82
CA ILE A 373 14.74 14.68 4.96
C ILE A 373 14.13 14.88 3.58
N GLU A 374 12.94 14.32 3.34
CA GLU A 374 12.13 14.65 2.15
C GLU A 374 11.42 16.00 2.36
N LEU A 375 11.06 16.67 1.28
CA LEU A 375 10.22 17.87 1.37
C LEU A 375 8.79 17.55 1.89
N ASP A 376 8.31 16.33 1.66
CA ASP A 376 6.95 15.89 2.01
C ASP A 376 6.88 14.48 2.62
N SER A 377 5.72 14.16 3.19
CA SER A 377 5.40 12.88 3.83
C SER A 377 4.72 11.89 2.88
N ASN A 378 4.86 12.05 1.56
CA ASN A 378 4.14 11.22 0.58
C ASN A 378 4.43 9.71 0.73
N ILE A 379 5.57 9.33 1.31
CA ILE A 379 5.90 7.92 1.57
C ILE A 379 4.88 7.29 2.52
N VAL A 380 4.64 7.90 3.69
CA VAL A 380 3.68 7.35 4.65
C VAL A 380 2.24 7.55 4.19
N GLU A 381 1.93 8.66 3.52
CA GLU A 381 0.59 8.90 2.95
C GLU A 381 0.22 7.82 1.91
N ARG A 382 1.16 7.43 1.04
CA ARG A 382 0.98 6.33 0.08
C ARG A 382 0.78 4.99 0.78
N ALA A 383 1.45 4.75 1.90
CA ALA A 383 1.26 3.54 2.68
C ALA A 383 -0.12 3.51 3.35
N ILE A 384 -0.60 4.63 3.89
CA ILE A 384 -1.92 4.75 4.52
C ILE A 384 -3.06 4.65 3.49
N ARG A 385 -2.89 5.13 2.25
CA ARG A 385 -3.98 5.23 1.27
C ARG A 385 -4.74 3.90 1.03
N PRO A 386 -4.09 2.74 0.80
CA PRO A 386 -4.78 1.44 0.73
C PRO A 386 -5.65 1.12 1.94
N GLN A 387 -5.21 1.53 3.14
CA GLN A 387 -5.97 1.32 4.38
C GLN A 387 -7.20 2.21 4.45
N ALA A 388 -7.09 3.46 3.97
CA ALA A 388 -8.23 4.36 3.84
C ALA A 388 -9.28 3.84 2.85
N ILE A 389 -8.86 3.22 1.74
CA ILE A 389 -9.75 2.57 0.76
C ILE A 389 -10.40 1.34 1.39
N THR A 390 -9.61 0.46 2.01
CA THR A 390 -10.12 -0.75 2.67
C THR A 390 -11.12 -0.41 3.76
N ARG A 391 -10.91 0.66 4.52
CA ARG A 391 -11.86 1.20 5.51
C ARG A 391 -13.18 1.68 4.88
N LYS A 392 -13.15 2.31 3.69
CA LYS A 392 -14.39 2.68 3.00
C LYS A 392 -15.23 1.45 2.64
N ASN A 393 -14.59 0.33 2.34
CA ASN A 393 -15.26 -0.94 2.01
C ASN A 393 -15.62 -1.79 3.24
N SER A 394 -14.77 -1.77 4.26
CA SER A 394 -14.94 -2.45 5.55
C SER A 394 -15.24 -1.39 6.61
N LEU A 395 -16.53 -1.09 6.81
CA LEU A 395 -17.03 0.04 7.60
C LEU A 395 -16.42 0.17 9.01
N PHE A 396 -15.99 -0.94 9.63
CA PHE A 396 -15.33 -0.96 10.94
C PHE A 396 -14.50 -2.24 11.16
N ALA A 397 -13.59 -2.19 12.14
CA ALA A 397 -13.04 -3.38 12.79
C ALA A 397 -14.06 -3.96 13.79
N GLY A 398 -14.16 -5.30 13.86
CA GLY A 398 -15.17 -5.97 14.69
C GLY A 398 -14.91 -5.91 16.21
N SER A 399 -13.68 -5.61 16.61
CA SER A 399 -13.21 -5.46 17.99
C SER A 399 -11.79 -4.91 17.99
N ASP A 400 -11.23 -4.59 19.15
CA ASP A 400 -9.81 -4.20 19.28
C ASP A 400 -8.86 -5.31 18.81
N GLY A 401 -9.20 -6.57 19.05
CA GLY A 401 -8.46 -7.72 18.53
C GLY A 401 -8.50 -7.77 17.00
N GLY A 402 -9.66 -7.48 16.39
CA GLY A 402 -9.79 -7.36 14.94
C GLY A 402 -8.99 -6.19 14.36
N GLY A 403 -8.91 -5.07 15.09
CA GLY A 403 -8.09 -3.91 14.73
C GLY A 403 -6.59 -4.21 14.77
N ARG A 404 -6.12 -4.94 15.79
CA ARG A 404 -4.73 -5.41 15.89
C ARG A 404 -4.38 -6.39 14.77
N ALA A 405 -5.23 -7.40 14.51
CA ALA A 405 -5.02 -8.34 13.41
C ALA A 405 -4.97 -7.63 12.05
N TRP A 406 -5.82 -6.60 11.85
CA TRP A 406 -5.73 -5.74 10.66
C TRP A 406 -4.37 -5.08 10.57
N ALA A 407 -3.92 -4.40 11.63
CA ALA A 407 -2.64 -3.69 11.64
C ALA A 407 -1.46 -4.63 11.32
N THR A 408 -1.42 -5.83 11.91
CA THR A 408 -0.39 -6.84 11.66
C THR A 408 -0.39 -7.30 10.19
N ILE A 409 -1.54 -7.73 9.68
CA ILE A 409 -1.63 -8.26 8.31
C ILE A 409 -1.34 -7.15 7.28
N ALA A 410 -1.89 -5.95 7.48
CA ALA A 410 -1.66 -4.81 6.60
C ALA A 410 -0.18 -4.38 6.58
N THR A 411 0.52 -4.46 7.72
CA THR A 411 1.95 -4.15 7.84
C THR A 411 2.76 -5.00 6.86
N LEU A 412 2.51 -6.30 6.88
CA LEU A 412 3.24 -7.28 6.08
C LEU A 412 2.89 -7.18 4.60
N LEU A 413 1.61 -7.11 4.27
CA LEU A 413 1.15 -7.01 2.88
C LEU A 413 1.58 -5.70 2.22
N GLN A 414 1.51 -4.58 2.94
CA GLN A 414 1.97 -3.30 2.41
C GLN A 414 3.49 -3.27 2.26
N THR A 415 4.24 -3.86 3.19
CA THR A 415 5.69 -4.00 3.06
C THR A 415 6.06 -4.87 1.85
N ALA A 416 5.36 -5.97 1.59
CA ALA A 416 5.53 -6.77 0.37
C ALA A 416 5.30 -5.92 -0.90
N LYS A 417 4.18 -5.18 -0.96
CA LYS A 417 3.89 -4.26 -2.07
C LYS A 417 4.98 -3.20 -2.25
N MET A 418 5.50 -2.62 -1.16
CA MET A 418 6.58 -1.62 -1.21
C MET A 418 7.90 -2.18 -1.78
N ASN A 419 8.13 -3.49 -1.65
CA ASN A 419 9.28 -4.22 -2.18
C ASN A 419 9.04 -4.84 -3.57
N ASN A 420 7.91 -4.55 -4.23
CA ASN A 420 7.50 -5.16 -5.50
C ASN A 420 7.39 -6.70 -5.46
N VAL A 421 7.03 -7.23 -4.29
CA VAL A 421 6.85 -8.67 -4.06
C VAL A 421 5.37 -9.00 -4.16
N ASP A 422 5.02 -10.09 -4.84
CA ASP A 422 3.65 -10.61 -4.88
C ASP A 422 3.19 -10.99 -3.46
N PRO A 423 2.22 -10.27 -2.86
CA PRO A 423 1.80 -10.53 -1.50
C PRO A 423 1.18 -11.93 -1.33
N LEU A 424 0.55 -12.48 -2.37
CA LEU A 424 -0.08 -13.80 -2.31
C LEU A 424 0.96 -14.91 -2.24
N GLY A 425 1.92 -14.93 -3.17
CA GLY A 425 3.01 -15.90 -3.18
C GLY A 425 3.85 -15.85 -1.91
N TRP A 426 4.26 -14.64 -1.50
CA TRP A 426 5.05 -14.45 -0.29
C TRP A 426 4.32 -14.89 0.98
N LEU A 427 3.06 -14.48 1.17
CA LEU A 427 2.31 -14.83 2.37
C LEU A 427 2.04 -16.34 2.41
N THR A 428 1.74 -16.97 1.28
CA THR A 428 1.55 -18.44 1.21
C THR A 428 2.80 -19.17 1.70
N GLN A 429 3.96 -18.88 1.12
CA GLN A 429 5.23 -19.51 1.51
C GLN A 429 5.57 -19.25 2.97
N THR A 430 5.34 -18.02 3.45
CA THR A 430 5.62 -17.62 4.83
C THR A 430 4.77 -18.43 5.82
N LEU A 431 3.48 -18.58 5.52
CA LEU A 431 2.58 -19.36 6.37
C LEU A 431 2.92 -20.85 6.37
N GLU A 432 3.32 -21.40 5.22
CA GLU A 432 3.80 -22.79 5.14
C GLU A 432 5.05 -22.98 6.00
N ARG A 433 6.01 -22.06 5.96
CA ARG A 433 7.21 -22.12 6.79
C ARG A 433 6.87 -22.03 8.28
N ILE A 434 6.00 -21.08 8.68
CA ILE A 434 5.56 -20.92 10.07
C ILE A 434 4.86 -22.19 10.56
N ALA A 435 3.93 -22.75 9.77
CA ALA A 435 3.24 -23.99 10.11
C ALA A 435 4.22 -25.14 10.36
N ASN A 436 5.32 -25.21 9.59
CA ASN A 436 6.37 -26.21 9.75
C ASN A 436 7.40 -25.88 10.86
N GLY A 437 7.11 -24.92 11.74
CA GLY A 437 7.94 -24.63 12.92
C GLY A 437 9.19 -23.81 12.62
N TRP A 438 9.11 -22.85 11.67
CA TRP A 438 10.23 -21.97 11.35
C TRP A 438 10.84 -21.32 12.61
N PRO A 439 12.17 -21.36 12.79
CA PRO A 439 12.79 -20.86 14.01
C PRO A 439 12.70 -19.34 14.10
N SER A 440 12.33 -18.83 15.27
CA SER A 440 12.25 -17.38 15.51
C SER A 440 13.60 -16.65 15.36
N SER A 441 14.73 -17.36 15.44
CA SER A 441 16.06 -16.79 15.17
C SER A 441 16.30 -16.46 13.69
N GLU A 442 15.49 -16.99 12.78
CA GLU A 442 15.65 -16.83 11.32
C GLU A 442 14.49 -16.04 10.70
N ILE A 443 13.82 -15.17 11.48
CA ILE A 443 12.66 -14.38 11.02
C ILE A 443 13.01 -13.50 9.81
N ASP A 444 14.24 -12.99 9.71
CA ASP A 444 14.65 -12.16 8.56
C ASP A 444 14.42 -12.88 7.23
N ALA A 445 14.67 -14.19 7.16
CA ALA A 445 14.49 -15.00 5.96
C ALA A 445 13.02 -15.14 5.52
N LEU A 446 12.07 -14.78 6.40
CA LEU A 446 10.64 -14.70 6.07
C LEU A 446 10.22 -13.32 5.57
N MET A 447 11.09 -12.31 5.62
CA MET A 447 10.74 -10.95 5.20
C MET A 447 10.51 -10.85 3.68
N PRO A 448 9.63 -9.94 3.21
CA PRO A 448 9.31 -9.85 1.79
C PRO A 448 10.52 -9.66 0.88
N TRP A 449 11.53 -8.90 1.30
CA TRP A 449 12.74 -8.67 0.51
C TRP A 449 13.63 -9.91 0.32
N ASN A 450 13.40 -10.98 1.07
CA ASN A 450 14.07 -12.26 0.93
C ASN A 450 13.23 -13.30 0.15
N TYR A 451 12.08 -12.91 -0.37
CA TYR A 451 11.21 -13.77 -1.17
C TYR A 451 11.77 -14.02 -2.58
N THR A 452 11.79 -15.28 -2.99
CA THR A 452 12.05 -15.70 -4.37
C THR A 452 10.87 -16.52 -4.86
N ALA A 453 10.32 -16.13 -6.02
CA ALA A 453 9.12 -16.70 -6.62
C ALA A 453 9.35 -18.05 -7.30
#